data_AF-A0A5J4X631-F1
#
_entry.id   AF-A0A5J4X631-F1
#
_cell.length_a   1.000
_cell.length_b   1.000
_cell.length_c   1.000
_cell.angle_alpha   90.00
_cell.angle_beta   90.00
_cell.angle_gamma   90.00
#
_symmetry.space_group_name_H-M   'P 1'
#
loop_
_entity.id
_entity.type
_entity.pdbx_description
1 polymer ?
#
loop_
_entity_poly.entity_id
_entity_poly.type
_entity_poly.pdbx_seq_one_letter_code
_entity_poly.pdbx_strand_id
1 'polypeptide(L)'
;MDFDLNVLGAIDLVNQQPNVREILGTVDAQVTIYFDRLILPLFGTDEEKDKFVYSPHDSNATDCVTEILFYPGMQVNLFKSSLMIETELNEECNRSVCGAILLAFGVGNGPSTAKDIINVLSEANKLGIVLVDASQCYNGRVDMGTYDTGGVMREVGCVGSANMTPAAAYAKLIYLISTHRRLSGCPCDFDVGEVKELMEIPLRGEFDM
;
A
#
# COMPACT_ATOMS: atom_id res chain seq x y z
N MET A 1 -23.53 20.81 44.06
CA MET A 1 -23.24 19.40 43.75
C MET A 1 -23.20 19.37 42.24
N ASP A 2 -22.05 19.77 41.71
CA ASP A 2 -21.84 19.97 40.28
C ASP A 2 -21.72 18.59 39.62
N PHE A 3 -22.56 18.36 38.62
CA PHE A 3 -22.46 17.18 37.78
C PHE A 3 -21.28 17.38 36.82
N ASP A 4 -20.23 16.61 37.08
CA ASP A 4 -19.07 16.49 36.21
C ASP A 4 -19.50 15.79 34.91
N LEU A 5 -19.68 16.57 33.84
CA LEU A 5 -20.06 16.09 32.50
C LEU A 5 -18.91 15.38 31.76
N ASN A 6 -17.77 15.17 32.42
CA ASN A 6 -16.61 14.46 31.85
C ASN A 6 -16.78 12.92 31.76
N VAL A 7 -17.98 12.39 32.01
CA VAL A 7 -18.24 10.93 31.98
C VAL A 7 -18.81 10.43 30.64
N LEU A 8 -19.12 11.31 29.69
CA LEU A 8 -19.45 10.88 28.33
C LEU A 8 -18.18 10.86 27.49
N GLY A 9 -17.54 9.68 27.47
CA GLY A 9 -16.48 9.33 26.54
C GLY A 9 -16.95 9.39 25.09
N ALA A 10 -17.05 10.61 24.56
CA ALA A 10 -16.90 10.86 23.13
C ALA A 10 -15.44 10.52 22.81
N ILE A 11 -15.29 9.27 22.41
CA ILE A 11 -14.10 8.60 21.95
C ILE A 11 -13.17 9.59 21.24
N ASP A 12 -11.96 9.75 21.77
CA ASP A 12 -10.84 10.42 21.11
C ASP A 12 -10.37 9.56 19.91
N LEU A 13 -11.26 9.34 18.95
CA LEU A 13 -10.97 8.73 17.64
C LEU A 13 -10.21 9.70 16.74
N VAL A 14 -10.23 10.99 17.09
CA VAL A 14 -9.65 12.07 16.32
C VAL A 14 -8.12 12.01 16.39
N ASN A 15 -7.53 11.63 17.53
CA ASN A 15 -6.08 11.44 17.67
C ASN A 15 -5.57 10.03 17.36
N GLN A 16 -6.45 9.14 16.87
CA GLN A 16 -6.12 7.76 16.53
C GLN A 16 -6.27 7.53 15.03
N GLN A 17 -5.69 8.40 14.19
CA GLN A 17 -5.45 8.03 12.81
C GLN A 17 -4.03 7.49 12.70
N PRO A 18 -3.85 6.20 12.35
CA PRO A 18 -2.54 5.62 12.21
C PRO A 18 -1.78 6.35 11.11
N ASN A 19 -0.58 6.84 11.44
CA ASN A 19 0.42 7.31 10.50
C ASN A 19 0.10 8.54 9.63
N VAL A 20 -1.03 9.22 9.83
CA VAL A 20 -1.35 10.45 9.08
C VAL A 20 -0.65 11.64 9.76
N ARG A 21 -0.19 12.61 8.96
CA ARG A 21 -0.05 14.00 9.45
C ARG A 21 -1.35 14.35 10.17
N GLU A 22 -1.23 14.81 11.40
CA GLU A 22 -2.30 15.23 12.30
C GLU A 22 -3.59 15.69 11.58
N ILE A 23 -4.77 15.41 12.15
CA ILE A 23 -6.09 15.75 11.60
C ILE A 23 -6.16 17.09 10.83
N LEU A 24 -6.93 17.15 9.74
CA LEU A 24 -7.02 18.35 8.89
C LEU A 24 -7.83 19.50 9.51
N GLY A 25 -8.61 19.21 10.54
CA GLY A 25 -9.40 20.18 11.28
C GLY A 25 -10.16 19.54 12.43
N THR A 26 -10.70 20.38 13.31
CA THR A 26 -11.58 19.96 14.41
C THR A 26 -12.94 20.62 14.25
N VAL A 27 -13.98 19.92 14.71
CA VAL A 27 -15.35 20.44 14.78
C VAL A 27 -15.85 20.26 16.21
N ASP A 28 -16.08 21.37 16.89
CA ASP A 28 -16.72 21.44 18.21
C ASP A 28 -17.61 22.72 18.23
N ALA A 29 -17.70 23.43 19.36
CA ALA A 29 -18.30 24.76 19.44
C ALA A 29 -17.72 25.74 18.40
N GLN A 30 -16.50 25.47 17.90
CA GLN A 30 -15.88 26.15 16.79
C GLN A 30 -15.36 25.14 15.76
N VAL A 31 -15.34 25.55 14.49
CA VAL A 31 -14.68 24.80 13.41
C VAL A 31 -13.29 25.37 13.21
N THR A 32 -12.27 24.52 13.35
CA THR A 32 -10.87 24.87 13.08
C THR A 32 -10.36 24.08 11.89
N ILE A 33 -9.74 24.76 10.92
CA ILE A 33 -9.09 24.14 9.76
C ILE A 33 -7.59 24.40 9.85
N TYR A 34 -6.78 23.36 9.74
CA TYR A 34 -5.31 23.46 9.74
C TYR A 34 -4.81 23.57 8.30
N PHE A 35 -4.75 24.80 7.79
CA PHE A 35 -4.42 25.08 6.39
C PHE A 35 -3.00 24.65 5.98
N ASP A 36 -2.07 24.58 6.93
CA ASP A 36 -0.70 24.08 6.76
C ASP A 36 -0.64 22.56 6.47
N ARG A 37 -1.74 21.84 6.72
CA ARG A 37 -1.85 20.39 6.50
C ARG A 37 -2.61 20.02 5.22
N LEU A 38 -3.21 20.99 4.54
CA LEU A 38 -4.00 20.75 3.34
C LEU A 38 -3.11 20.62 2.10
N ILE A 39 -3.49 19.71 1.20
CA ILE A 39 -2.98 19.72 -0.18
C ILE A 39 -3.63 20.91 -0.87
N LEU A 40 -2.84 21.94 -1.15
CA LEU A 40 -3.33 23.14 -1.82
C LEU A 40 -3.60 22.84 -3.30
N PRO A 41 -4.59 23.51 -3.91
CA PRO A 41 -4.78 23.47 -5.35
C PRO A 41 -3.48 23.84 -6.07
N LEU A 42 -3.21 23.20 -7.21
CA LEU A 42 -2.12 23.57 -8.09
C LEU A 42 -2.45 24.90 -8.75
N PHE A 43 -2.17 26.03 -8.09
CA PHE A 43 -2.31 27.34 -8.71
C PHE A 43 -1.20 27.53 -9.74
N GLY A 44 -1.48 27.29 -11.02
CA GLY A 44 -0.54 27.44 -12.13
C GLY A 44 -1.22 27.86 -13.42
N THR A 45 -0.44 28.34 -14.39
CA THR A 45 -0.92 28.74 -15.73
C THR A 45 -1.11 27.56 -16.70
N ASP A 46 -0.87 26.33 -16.24
CA ASP A 46 -1.09 25.10 -17.01
C ASP A 46 -2.58 24.72 -16.92
N GLU A 47 -3.37 25.11 -17.93
CA GLU A 47 -4.81 24.76 -18.05
C GLU A 47 -5.11 23.25 -17.95
N GLU A 48 -4.10 22.39 -18.09
CA GLU A 48 -4.25 20.93 -17.94
C GLU A 48 -4.23 20.44 -16.49
N LYS A 49 -3.59 21.17 -15.55
CA LYS A 49 -3.50 20.74 -14.13
C LYS A 49 -4.77 21.03 -13.32
N ASP A 50 -5.65 21.88 -13.84
CA ASP A 50 -6.92 22.27 -13.20
C ASP A 50 -8.12 21.41 -13.63
N LYS A 51 -7.92 20.42 -14.50
CA LYS A 51 -9.00 19.54 -14.94
C LYS A 51 -9.22 18.42 -13.93
N PHE A 52 -10.45 18.30 -13.45
CA PHE A 52 -10.87 17.10 -12.71
C PHE A 52 -10.80 15.89 -13.64
N VAL A 53 -9.89 14.96 -13.34
CA VAL A 53 -9.74 13.70 -14.07
C VAL A 53 -10.29 12.58 -13.20
N TYR A 54 -11.22 11.82 -13.77
CA TYR A 54 -11.72 10.59 -13.18
C TYR A 54 -11.13 9.41 -13.94
N SER A 55 -10.33 8.59 -13.25
CA SER A 55 -9.90 7.29 -13.76
C SER A 55 -10.99 6.26 -13.40
N PRO A 56 -11.74 5.73 -14.37
CA PRO A 56 -12.78 4.75 -14.08
C PRO A 56 -12.18 3.49 -13.45
N HIS A 57 -12.87 2.96 -12.45
CA HIS A 57 -12.49 1.70 -11.81
C HIS A 57 -12.53 0.56 -12.83
N ASP A 58 -11.39 -0.09 -13.04
CA ASP A 58 -11.31 -1.35 -13.77
C ASP A 58 -11.50 -2.50 -12.78
N SER A 59 -12.65 -3.20 -12.87
CA SER A 59 -12.94 -4.32 -11.96
C SER A 59 -11.89 -5.43 -12.04
N ASN A 60 -11.23 -5.60 -13.18
CA ASN A 60 -10.18 -6.61 -13.34
C ASN A 60 -8.91 -6.26 -12.55
N ALA A 61 -8.70 -4.98 -12.21
CA ALA A 61 -7.54 -4.55 -11.42
C ALA A 61 -7.76 -4.76 -9.91
N THR A 62 -8.99 -4.68 -9.43
CA THR A 62 -9.33 -4.96 -8.03
C THR A 62 -9.26 -6.45 -7.72
N ASP A 63 -9.63 -7.30 -8.69
CA ASP A 63 -9.57 -8.75 -8.54
C ASP A 63 -8.13 -9.29 -8.62
N CYS A 64 -7.14 -8.45 -8.96
CA CYS A 64 -5.75 -8.85 -9.11
C CYS A 64 -4.77 -8.37 -8.04
N VAL A 65 -5.27 -7.74 -6.97
CA VAL A 65 -4.45 -7.35 -5.81
C VAL A 65 -4.90 -8.13 -4.59
N THR A 66 -3.95 -8.64 -3.81
CA THR A 66 -4.24 -9.37 -2.57
C THR A 66 -3.52 -8.74 -1.38
N GLU A 67 -4.02 -8.98 -0.17
CA GLU A 67 -3.38 -8.59 1.08
C GLU A 67 -3.03 -9.86 1.88
N ILE A 68 -1.78 -9.95 2.32
CA ILE A 68 -1.26 -11.13 3.02
C ILE A 68 -0.64 -10.68 4.34
N LEU A 69 -1.23 -11.15 5.44
CA LEU A 69 -0.67 -10.96 6.78
C LEU A 69 0.42 -11.98 7.07
N PHE A 70 1.65 -11.54 7.34
CA PHE A 70 2.68 -12.41 7.87
C PHE A 70 2.41 -12.78 9.33
N TYR A 71 2.65 -14.04 9.67
CA TYR A 71 2.56 -14.53 11.04
C TYR A 71 3.67 -15.55 11.31
N PRO A 72 4.13 -15.69 12.58
CA PRO A 72 5.15 -16.67 12.92
C PRO A 72 4.70 -18.09 12.58
N GLY A 73 5.55 -18.85 11.88
CA GLY A 73 5.24 -20.21 11.44
C GLY A 73 4.33 -20.30 10.21
N MET A 74 4.21 -19.22 9.43
CA MET A 74 3.51 -19.23 8.15
C MET A 74 3.97 -20.40 7.26
N GLN A 75 3.00 -21.14 6.75
CA GLN A 75 3.24 -22.29 5.90
C GLN A 75 3.52 -21.83 4.47
N VAL A 76 4.65 -22.25 3.90
CA VAL A 76 5.07 -21.83 2.55
C VAL A 76 4.05 -22.17 1.47
N ASN A 77 3.37 -23.31 1.57
CA ASN A 77 2.39 -23.72 0.58
C ASN A 77 1.17 -22.78 0.56
N LEU A 78 0.69 -22.38 1.74
CA LEU A 78 -0.41 -21.41 1.84
C LEU A 78 0.01 -20.06 1.26
N PHE A 79 1.21 -19.59 1.61
CA PHE A 79 1.75 -18.35 1.08
C PHE A 79 1.90 -18.36 -0.45
N LYS A 80 2.44 -19.46 -1.00
CA LYS A 80 2.57 -19.65 -2.45
C LYS A 80 1.21 -19.67 -3.15
N SER A 81 0.22 -20.36 -2.58
CA SER A 81 -1.14 -20.40 -3.10
C SER A 81 -1.82 -19.03 -3.07
N SER A 82 -1.60 -18.22 -2.03
CA SER A 82 -2.15 -16.85 -1.94
C SER A 82 -1.65 -15.93 -3.06
N LEU A 83 -0.44 -16.18 -3.58
CA LEU A 83 0.13 -15.43 -4.71
C LEU A 83 -0.18 -16.07 -6.08
N MET A 84 -0.87 -17.21 -6.09
CA MET A 84 -1.25 -17.95 -7.31
C MET A 84 -0.08 -18.17 -8.29
N ILE A 85 1.09 -18.53 -7.78
CA ILE A 85 2.34 -18.74 -8.54
C ILE A 85 2.36 -20.11 -9.26
N GLU A 86 1.21 -20.70 -9.62
CA GLU A 86 1.24 -22.02 -10.28
C GLU A 86 1.86 -21.93 -11.69
N THR A 87 2.72 -22.90 -11.97
CA THR A 87 3.89 -22.83 -12.87
C THR A 87 3.61 -22.95 -14.37
N GLU A 88 2.38 -22.75 -14.82
CA GLU A 88 2.05 -22.81 -16.26
C GLU A 88 1.57 -21.45 -16.73
N LEU A 89 2.53 -20.57 -17.03
CA LEU A 89 2.30 -19.46 -17.96
C LEU A 89 1.99 -20.08 -19.32
N ASN A 90 0.72 -20.26 -19.64
CA ASN A 90 0.28 -20.41 -21.02
C ASN A 90 0.55 -19.09 -21.79
N GLU A 91 0.58 -19.15 -23.12
CA GLU A 91 0.85 -17.99 -23.99
C GLU A 91 -0.15 -16.83 -23.77
N GLU A 92 -1.31 -17.12 -23.20
CA GLU A 92 -2.22 -16.14 -22.63
C GLU A 92 -1.88 -15.88 -21.16
N CYS A 93 -1.57 -14.64 -20.82
CA CYS A 93 -1.25 -14.18 -19.47
C CYS A 93 -2.45 -14.42 -18.51
N ASN A 94 -2.54 -15.63 -17.96
CA ASN A 94 -3.63 -16.13 -17.11
C ASN A 94 -3.37 -15.91 -15.61
N ARG A 95 -2.58 -14.89 -15.26
CA ARG A 95 -2.27 -14.59 -13.86
C ARG A 95 -3.41 -13.81 -13.24
N SER A 96 -4.01 -14.37 -12.19
CA SER A 96 -5.05 -13.68 -11.43
C SER A 96 -4.49 -12.66 -10.46
N VAL A 97 -3.26 -12.83 -9.95
CA VAL A 97 -2.61 -11.89 -9.02
C VAL A 97 -1.50 -11.10 -9.74
N CYS A 98 -1.59 -9.79 -9.68
CA CYS A 98 -0.60 -8.86 -10.22
C CYS A 98 0.07 -7.99 -9.14
N GLY A 99 -0.49 -7.94 -7.94
CA GLY A 99 0.09 -7.21 -6.82
C GLY A 99 -0.28 -7.81 -5.46
N ALA A 100 0.58 -7.62 -4.47
CA ALA A 100 0.33 -8.05 -3.10
C ALA A 100 0.82 -7.02 -2.08
N ILE A 101 -0.04 -6.68 -1.12
CA ILE A 101 0.32 -5.95 0.09
C ILE A 101 0.73 -6.99 1.14
N LEU A 102 1.98 -6.93 1.59
CA LEU A 102 2.57 -7.85 2.55
C LEU A 102 2.64 -7.18 3.91
N LEU A 103 1.74 -7.54 4.83
CA LEU A 103 1.73 -6.98 6.17
C LEU A 103 2.80 -7.67 7.01
N ALA A 104 3.97 -7.05 7.09
CA ALA A 104 5.16 -7.48 7.78
C ALA A 104 5.28 -6.91 9.20
N PHE A 105 6.21 -7.46 9.97
CA PHE A 105 6.38 -7.09 11.37
C PHE A 105 7.12 -5.76 11.51
N GLY A 106 6.65 -4.88 12.40
CA GLY A 106 7.36 -3.66 12.78
C GLY A 106 7.64 -2.75 11.58
N VAL A 107 8.93 -2.48 11.33
CA VAL A 107 9.40 -1.55 10.29
C VAL A 107 9.54 -2.18 8.89
N GLY A 108 8.81 -3.26 8.58
CA GLY A 108 8.93 -3.98 7.30
C GLY A 108 9.79 -5.25 7.38
N ASN A 109 9.71 -5.96 8.49
CA ASN A 109 10.47 -7.20 8.67
C ASN A 109 9.64 -8.39 8.19
N GLY A 110 9.81 -8.78 6.93
CA GLY A 110 9.32 -10.07 6.42
C GLY A 110 10.02 -11.25 7.10
N PRO A 111 9.58 -12.50 6.82
CA PRO A 111 10.12 -13.71 7.44
C PRO A 111 11.54 -14.05 6.91
N SER A 112 12.54 -13.29 7.35
CA SER A 112 13.93 -13.31 6.85
C SER A 112 14.69 -14.63 7.08
N THR A 113 14.24 -15.47 8.01
CA THR A 113 14.83 -16.80 8.26
C THR A 113 14.17 -17.91 7.44
N ALA A 114 12.99 -17.66 6.87
CA ALA A 114 12.23 -18.63 6.09
C ALA A 114 12.63 -18.58 4.60
N LYS A 115 13.75 -19.23 4.26
CA LYS A 115 14.31 -19.26 2.90
C LYS A 115 13.28 -19.64 1.83
N ASP A 116 12.36 -20.55 2.13
CA ASP A 116 11.35 -20.96 1.16
C ASP A 116 10.34 -19.84 0.86
N ILE A 117 9.97 -19.02 1.86
CA ILE A 117 9.11 -17.84 1.65
C ILE A 117 9.85 -16.78 0.84
N ILE A 118 11.14 -16.54 1.14
CA ILE A 118 12.00 -15.62 0.39
C ILE A 118 12.10 -16.05 -1.08
N ASN A 119 12.24 -17.36 -1.35
CA ASN A 119 12.27 -17.90 -2.71
C ASN A 119 10.94 -17.65 -3.44
N VAL A 120 9.80 -17.86 -2.76
CA VAL A 120 8.47 -17.58 -3.31
C VAL A 120 8.30 -16.09 -3.62
N LEU A 121 8.76 -15.19 -2.75
CA LEU A 121 8.75 -13.74 -3.01
C LEU A 121 9.62 -13.39 -4.24
N SER A 122 10.82 -13.96 -4.34
CA SER A 122 11.70 -13.75 -5.51
C SER A 122 11.06 -14.27 -6.80
N GLU A 123 10.38 -15.43 -6.76
CA GLU A 123 9.65 -16.01 -7.89
C GLU A 123 8.48 -15.10 -8.30
N ALA A 124 7.67 -14.64 -7.35
CA ALA A 124 6.56 -13.71 -7.58
C ALA A 124 7.03 -12.41 -8.26
N ASN A 125 8.11 -11.83 -7.75
CA ASN A 125 8.70 -10.63 -8.34
C ASN A 125 9.19 -10.87 -9.78
N LYS A 126 9.84 -12.00 -10.06
CA LYS A 126 10.27 -12.38 -11.43
C LYS A 126 9.09 -12.57 -12.38
N LEU A 127 7.93 -12.98 -11.87
CA LEU A 127 6.68 -13.07 -12.63
C LEU A 127 6.00 -11.71 -12.83
N GLY A 128 6.55 -10.63 -12.26
CA GLY A 128 6.00 -9.29 -12.38
C GLY A 128 4.89 -8.97 -11.39
N ILE A 129 4.76 -9.75 -10.30
CA ILE A 129 3.86 -9.40 -9.19
C ILE A 129 4.52 -8.26 -8.41
N VAL A 130 3.81 -7.14 -8.25
CA VAL A 130 4.28 -6.00 -7.44
C VAL A 130 4.07 -6.34 -5.97
N LEU A 131 5.17 -6.50 -5.23
CA LEU A 131 5.16 -6.81 -3.80
C LEU A 131 5.41 -5.53 -3.00
N VAL A 132 4.46 -5.15 -2.16
CA VAL A 132 4.53 -3.95 -1.31
C VAL A 132 4.67 -4.39 0.14
N ASP A 133 5.82 -4.09 0.75
CA ASP A 133 6.06 -4.31 2.16
C ASP A 133 5.38 -3.22 2.99
N ALA A 134 4.42 -3.62 3.82
CA ALA A 134 3.64 -2.75 4.68
C ALA A 134 3.70 -3.22 6.13
N SER A 135 3.63 -2.29 7.08
CA SER A 135 3.64 -2.63 8.49
C SER A 135 2.27 -3.17 8.94
N GLN A 136 2.25 -4.30 9.65
CA GLN A 136 1.06 -4.74 10.40
C GLN A 136 0.80 -3.90 11.65
N CYS A 137 1.81 -3.15 12.14
CA CYS A 137 1.66 -2.28 13.30
C CYS A 137 0.74 -1.13 12.94
N TYR A 138 -0.18 -0.84 13.86
CA TYR A 138 -1.13 0.25 13.71
C TYR A 138 -0.43 1.58 13.44
N ASN A 139 0.60 1.93 14.22
CA ASN A 139 1.48 3.05 13.94
C ASN A 139 2.89 2.53 13.64
N GLY A 140 3.50 2.98 12.54
CA GLY A 140 4.78 2.50 12.07
C GLY A 140 5.11 2.97 10.66
N ARG A 141 6.41 3.07 10.37
CA ARG A 141 6.95 3.35 9.04
C ARG A 141 7.80 2.16 8.61
N VAL A 142 7.53 1.64 7.42
CA VAL A 142 8.42 0.69 6.76
C VAL A 142 9.69 1.42 6.36
N ASP A 143 10.82 0.91 6.83
CA ASP A 143 12.16 1.41 6.51
C ASP A 143 12.99 0.27 5.93
N MET A 144 13.05 0.26 4.60
CA MET A 144 13.79 -0.74 3.85
C MET A 144 15.29 -0.38 3.67
N GLY A 145 15.84 0.52 4.50
CA GLY A 145 17.22 1.02 4.44
C GLY A 145 18.04 0.91 5.74
N THR A 146 17.42 0.82 6.92
CA THR A 146 18.16 0.88 8.21
C THR A 146 18.46 -0.47 8.88
N TYR A 147 17.88 -1.59 8.43
CA TYR A 147 18.12 -2.92 9.02
C TYR A 147 18.39 -4.01 7.97
N ASP A 148 19.28 -4.96 8.30
CA ASP A 148 19.59 -6.15 7.48
C ASP A 148 18.32 -6.94 7.06
N THR A 149 17.24 -6.89 7.85
CA THR A 149 15.97 -7.59 7.59
C THR A 149 15.04 -6.86 6.61
N GLY A 150 15.03 -5.53 6.60
CA GLY A 150 14.42 -4.74 5.51
C GLY A 150 15.21 -4.90 4.20
N GLY A 151 16.51 -5.17 4.33
CA GLY A 151 17.39 -5.59 3.24
C GLY A 151 16.82 -6.79 2.49
N VAL A 152 16.41 -7.87 3.18
CA VAL A 152 15.88 -9.08 2.52
C VAL A 152 14.63 -8.80 1.68
N MET A 153 13.68 -8.02 2.21
CA MET A 153 12.45 -7.67 1.47
C MET A 153 12.77 -6.86 0.21
N ARG A 154 13.71 -5.91 0.30
CA ARG A 154 14.19 -5.15 -0.85
C ARG A 154 15.01 -6.00 -1.83
N GLU A 155 15.83 -6.93 -1.34
CA GLU A 155 16.63 -7.86 -2.16
C GLU A 155 15.77 -8.79 -3.01
N VAL A 156 14.63 -9.26 -2.49
CA VAL A 156 13.66 -10.04 -3.29
C VAL A 156 12.82 -9.16 -4.23
N GLY A 157 12.98 -7.84 -4.15
CA GLY A 157 12.37 -6.85 -5.04
C GLY A 157 11.05 -6.26 -4.57
N CYS A 158 10.75 -6.29 -3.26
CA CYS A 158 9.63 -5.55 -2.70
C CYS A 158 9.89 -4.03 -2.74
N VAL A 159 8.81 -3.25 -2.75
CA VAL A 159 8.81 -1.80 -2.50
C VAL A 159 8.21 -1.50 -1.14
N GLY A 160 8.66 -0.43 -0.49
CA GLY A 160 8.22 -0.10 0.87
C GLY A 160 6.98 0.78 0.85
N SER A 161 6.05 0.55 1.77
CA SER A 161 4.84 1.38 1.89
C SER A 161 5.06 2.68 2.70
N ALA A 162 6.27 2.95 3.16
CA ALA A 162 6.57 3.99 4.14
C ALA A 162 5.58 3.92 5.32
N ASN A 163 4.90 5.02 5.64
CA ASN A 163 3.87 5.10 6.69
C ASN A 163 2.43 5.03 6.13
N MET A 164 2.21 4.52 4.92
CA MET A 164 0.84 4.28 4.44
C MET A 164 0.07 3.36 5.39
N THR A 165 -1.24 3.61 5.53
CA THR A 165 -2.14 2.57 6.05
C THR A 165 -2.25 1.42 5.04
N PRO A 166 -2.53 0.18 5.47
CA PRO A 166 -2.76 -0.93 4.54
C PRO A 166 -3.81 -0.62 3.47
N ALA A 167 -4.91 0.05 3.86
CA ALA A 167 -5.95 0.48 2.94
C ALA A 167 -5.44 1.49 1.89
N ALA A 168 -4.59 2.44 2.29
CA ALA A 168 -4.00 3.41 1.36
C ALA A 168 -3.02 2.73 0.40
N ALA A 169 -2.17 1.82 0.88
CA ALA A 169 -1.26 1.05 0.04
C ALA A 169 -2.02 0.17 -0.97
N TYR A 170 -3.06 -0.52 -0.53
CA TYR A 170 -3.93 -1.33 -1.38
C TYR A 170 -4.64 -0.48 -2.45
N ALA A 171 -5.26 0.63 -2.06
CA ALA A 171 -5.95 1.54 -2.98
C ALA A 171 -5.00 2.14 -4.02
N LYS A 172 -3.79 2.54 -3.59
CA LYS A 172 -2.76 3.08 -4.47
C LYS A 172 -2.28 2.04 -5.48
N LEU A 173 -2.04 0.81 -5.04
CA LEU A 173 -1.59 -0.27 -5.92
C LEU A 173 -2.63 -0.60 -6.99
N ILE A 174 -3.92 -0.72 -6.61
CA ILE A 174 -5.02 -0.91 -7.56
C ILE A 174 -5.08 0.25 -8.55
N TYR A 175 -5.01 1.49 -8.07
CA TYR A 175 -5.05 2.68 -8.92
C TYR A 175 -3.93 2.66 -9.96
N LEU A 176 -2.70 2.38 -9.53
CA LEU A 176 -1.53 2.35 -10.40
C LEU A 176 -1.62 1.25 -11.44
N ILE A 177 -1.98 0.02 -11.03
CA ILE A 177 -2.21 -1.09 -11.96
C ILE A 177 -3.30 -0.70 -12.97
N SER A 178 -4.45 -0.19 -12.51
CA SER A 178 -5.56 0.18 -13.40
C SER A 178 -5.18 1.24 -14.45
N THR A 179 -4.37 2.22 -14.06
CA THR A 179 -4.07 3.39 -14.89
C THR A 179 -2.86 3.23 -15.80
N HIS A 180 -1.96 2.28 -15.50
CA HIS A 180 -0.75 1.99 -16.29
C HIS A 180 -0.84 0.67 -17.06
N ARG A 181 -2.04 0.09 -17.14
CA ARG A 181 -2.32 -1.10 -17.95
C ARG A 181 -2.22 -0.82 -19.45
N ARG A 182 -1.66 -1.79 -20.17
CA ARG A 182 -1.65 -1.87 -21.63
C ARG A 182 -2.91 -2.61 -22.12
N LEU A 183 -3.37 -2.27 -23.33
CA LEU A 183 -4.59 -2.82 -23.95
C LEU A 183 -4.41 -4.24 -24.51
N SER A 184 -3.94 -5.19 -23.70
CA SER A 184 -3.66 -6.59 -24.12
C SER A 184 -4.63 -7.63 -23.56
N GLY A 185 -5.62 -7.21 -22.77
CA GLY A 185 -6.57 -8.12 -22.13
C GLY A 185 -6.02 -8.83 -20.88
N CYS A 186 -4.70 -8.88 -20.65
CA CYS A 186 -4.15 -9.40 -19.40
C CYS A 186 -4.22 -8.37 -18.27
N PRO A 187 -4.72 -8.71 -17.06
CA PRO A 187 -4.72 -7.81 -15.91
C PRO A 187 -3.31 -7.38 -15.49
N CYS A 188 -2.31 -8.26 -15.70
CA CYS A 188 -0.92 -8.01 -15.30
C CYS A 188 -0.04 -7.38 -16.39
N ASP A 189 -0.64 -6.86 -17.46
CA ASP A 189 0.12 -6.20 -18.53
C ASP A 189 0.26 -4.70 -18.26
N PHE A 190 1.23 -4.35 -17.43
CA PHE A 190 1.64 -2.98 -17.12
C PHE A 190 3.16 -2.90 -16.98
N ASP A 191 3.71 -1.70 -16.80
CA ASP A 191 5.12 -1.54 -16.45
C ASP A 191 5.32 -1.73 -14.95
N VAL A 192 5.88 -2.87 -14.57
CA VAL A 192 6.14 -3.23 -13.17
C VAL A 192 7.13 -2.27 -12.52
N GLY A 193 8.13 -1.79 -13.27
CA GLY A 193 9.14 -0.87 -12.77
C GLY A 193 8.54 0.50 -12.45
N GLU A 194 7.73 1.03 -13.36
CA GLU A 194 7.01 2.29 -13.16
C GLU A 194 6.06 2.22 -11.96
N VAL A 195 5.25 1.16 -11.85
CA VAL A 195 4.33 0.99 -10.70
C VAL A 195 5.10 0.93 -9.38
N LYS A 196 6.25 0.25 -9.35
CA LYS A 196 7.11 0.20 -8.15
C LYS A 196 7.65 1.56 -7.77
N GLU A 197 8.15 2.32 -8.73
CA GLU A 197 8.62 3.70 -8.50
C GLU A 197 7.49 4.60 -7.97
N LEU A 198 6.32 4.54 -8.60
CA LEU A 198 5.15 5.32 -8.21
C LEU A 198 4.61 4.92 -6.82
N MET A 199 4.76 3.66 -6.41
CA MET A 199 4.42 3.23 -5.05
C MET A 199 5.29 3.92 -3.99
N GLU A 200 6.55 4.21 -4.29
CA GLU A 200 7.53 4.80 -3.35
C GLU A 200 7.55 6.34 -3.33
N ILE A 201 6.71 7.03 -4.13
CA ILE A 201 6.53 8.49 -4.07
C ILE A 201 5.11 8.90 -3.65
N PRO A 202 4.89 9.95 -2.84
CA PRO A 202 3.54 10.34 -2.43
C PRO A 202 2.77 10.95 -3.60
N LEU A 203 1.56 10.45 -3.87
CA LEU A 203 0.70 10.95 -4.96
C LEU A 203 -0.40 11.87 -4.47
N ARG A 204 -0.98 11.59 -3.30
CA ARG A 204 -2.19 12.23 -2.75
C ARG A 204 -2.11 12.44 -1.22
N GLY A 205 -0.90 12.52 -0.67
CA GLY A 205 -0.67 12.73 0.76
C GLY A 205 -0.88 11.47 1.60
N GLU A 206 -0.79 10.30 0.98
CA GLU A 206 -1.04 9.01 1.60
C GLU A 206 0.11 8.51 2.50
N PHE A 207 1.29 9.12 2.40
CA PHE A 207 2.42 8.96 3.33
C PHE A 207 3.36 10.18 3.24
N ASP A 208 4.30 10.26 4.19
CA ASP A 208 5.30 11.33 4.27
C ASP A 208 6.64 10.90 3.66
N MET A 209 7.32 11.79 2.92
CA MET A 209 8.72 11.55 2.52
C MET A 209 9.67 11.75 3.69
#